data_AF-A0A7X8VEZ3-F1
#
_entry.id   AF-A0A7X8VEZ3-F1
#
_cell.length_a   1.000
_cell.length_b   1.000
_cell.length_c   1.000
_cell.angle_alpha   90.00
_cell.angle_beta   90.00
_cell.angle_gamma   90.00
#
_symmetry.space_group_name_H-M   'P 1'
#
loop_
_entity.id
_entity.type
_entity.pdbx_description
1 polymer ?
#
loop_
_entity_poly.entity_id
_entity_poly.type
_entity_poly.pdbx_seq_one_letter_code
_entity_poly.pdbx_strand_id
1 'polypeptide(L)' 'EVCLLEQPFVKDPDRTVKDVLTEQIATIGENMSIRRFVRFERGEGLEKRQDNFVDEVMSQMQG' A
#
# COMPACT_ATOMS: atom_id res chain seq x y z
N GLU A 1 1.88 14.83 2.55
CA GLU A 1 1.24 14.20 3.72
C GLU A 1 0.34 13.09 3.20
N VAL A 2 0.50 11.83 3.64
CA VAL A 2 -0.32 10.70 3.18
C VAL A 2 -1.30 10.37 4.30
N CYS A 3 -2.40 11.11 4.37
CA CYS A 3 -3.41 10.97 5.42
C CYS A 3 -4.32 9.78 5.13
N LEU A 4 -4.18 8.68 5.88
CA LEU A 4 -5.02 7.47 5.77
C LEU A 4 -6.52 7.82 5.73
N LEU A 5 -6.96 8.78 6.55
CA LEU A 5 -8.37 9.15 6.69
C LEU A 5 -8.97 9.78 5.43
N GLU A 6 -8.15 10.40 4.59
CA GLU A 6 -8.58 11.08 3.36
C GLU A 6 -8.53 10.16 2.13
N GLN A 7 -7.97 8.96 2.28
CA GLN A 7 -7.86 8.02 1.18
C GLN A 7 -9.24 7.46 0.79
N PRO A 8 -9.49 7.23 -0.50
CA PRO A 8 -10.62 6.42 -0.96
C PRO A 8 -10.61 5.04 -0.32
N PHE A 9 -11.78 4.54 0.07
CA PHE A 9 -11.89 3.24 0.68
C PHE A 9 -11.79 2.13 -0.38
N VAL A 10 -10.97 1.11 -0.12
CA VAL A 10 -10.63 0.08 -1.12
C VAL A 10 -11.85 -0.71 -1.63
N LYS A 11 -12.88 -0.89 -0.79
CA LYS A 11 -14.10 -1.61 -1.18
C LYS A 11 -15.17 -0.71 -1.81
N ASP A 12 -15.06 0.61 -1.60
CA ASP A 12 -16.00 1.61 -2.08
C ASP A 12 -15.24 2.93 -2.32
N PRO A 13 -14.70 3.14 -3.54
CA PRO A 13 -13.85 4.29 -3.84
C PRO A 13 -14.56 5.65 -3.78
N ASP A 14 -15.89 5.67 -3.76
CA ASP A 14 -16.68 6.91 -3.69
C ASP A 14 -16.66 7.52 -2.28
N ARG A 15 -16.16 6.79 -1.29
CA ARG A 15 -16.14 7.18 0.12
C ARG A 15 -14.72 7.18 0.66
N THR A 16 -14.43 8.09 1.59
CA THR A 16 -13.13 8.10 2.27
C THR A 16 -13.12 7.13 3.46
N VAL A 17 -11.93 6.74 3.92
CA VAL A 17 -11.77 5.94 5.15
C VAL A 17 -12.43 6.62 6.35
N LYS A 18 -12.42 7.97 6.42
CA LYS A 18 -13.11 8.73 7.47
C LYS A 18 -14.63 8.58 7.43
N ASP A 19 -15.21 8.58 6.24
CA ASP A 19 -16.68 8.44 6.07
C ASP A 19 -17.13 7.05 6.51
N VAL A 20 -16.35 6.03 6.18
CA VAL A 20 -16.61 4.65 6.62
C VAL A 20 -16.46 4.52 8.13
N LEU A 21 -15.42 5.11 8.72
CA LEU A 21 -15.24 5.12 10.18
C LEU A 21 -16.42 5.78 10.90
N THR A 22 -16.91 6.91 10.37
CA THR A 22 -18.02 7.66 10.96
C THR A 22 -19.34 6.88 10.87
N GLU A 23 -19.61 6.22 9.74
CA GLU A 23 -20.78 5.34 9.61
C GLU A 23 -20.73 4.20 10.62
N GLN A 24 -19.58 3.55 10.79
CA GLN A 24 -19.45 2.45 11.74
C GLN A 24 -19.62 2.91 13.20
N ILE A 25 -19.17 4.12 13.55
CA ILE A 25 -19.45 4.73 14.85
C ILE A 25 -20.96 4.85 15.07
N ALA A 26 -21.70 5.30 14.05
CA ALA A 26 -23.15 5.44 14.13
C ALA A 26 -23.87 4.08 14.21
N THR A 27 -23.41 3.07 13.47
CA THR A 27 -24.01 1.71 13.48
C THR A 27 -23.76 0.97 14.78
N ILE A 28 -22.54 1.04 15.34
CA ILE A 28 -22.15 0.32 16.55
C ILE A 28 -22.56 1.10 17.81
N GLY A 29 -22.60 2.43 17.75
CA GLY A 29 -22.93 3.29 18.88
C GLY A 29 -21.77 3.52 19.85
N GLU A 30 -20.54 3.20 19.44
CA GLU A 30 -19.32 3.40 20.24
C GLU A 30 -18.36 4.39 19.57
N ASN A 31 -17.59 5.12 20.39
CA ASN A 31 -16.57 6.03 19.90
C ASN A 31 -15.32 5.27 19.44
N MET A 32 -15.06 5.25 18.13
CA MET A 32 -13.95 4.54 17.51
C MET A 32 -12.91 5.49 16.90
N SER A 33 -11.64 5.09 16.96
CA SER A 33 -10.53 5.85 16.36
C SER A 33 -9.42 4.92 15.89
N ILE A 34 -8.79 5.24 14.75
CA ILE A 34 -7.60 4.54 14.25
C ILE A 34 -6.38 5.17 14.93
N ARG A 35 -5.75 4.45 15.87
CA ARG A 35 -4.61 4.98 16.64
C ARG A 35 -3.27 4.83 15.93
N ARG A 36 -2.94 3.63 15.47
CA ARG A 36 -1.66 3.30 14.82
C ARG A 36 -1.89 2.19 13.80
N PHE A 37 -1.20 2.26 12.68
CA PHE A 37 -1.14 1.21 11.67
C PHE A 37 0.28 1.12 11.12
N VAL A 38 0.62 -0.04 10.55
CA VAL A 38 1.88 -0.27 9.85
C VAL A 38 1.58 -1.08 8.59
N ARG A 39 2.20 -0.72 7.47
CA ARG A 39 2.13 -1.46 6.21
C ARG A 39 3.50 -2.03 5.94
N PHE A 40 3.63 -3.36 5.93
CA PHE A 40 4.86 -4.04 5.53
C PHE A 40 4.75 -4.44 4.06
N GLU A 41 5.80 -4.16 3.29
CA GLU A 41 5.92 -4.63 1.91
C GLU A 41 7.22 -5.44 1.72
N ARG A 42 7.14 -6.57 1.01
CA ARG A 42 8.32 -7.40 0.78
C ARG A 42 9.29 -6.66 -0.15
N GLY A 43 10.49 -6.39 0.35
CA GLY A 43 11.53 -5.65 -0.39
C GLY A 43 11.40 -4.14 -0.25
N GLU A 44 10.62 -3.64 0.71
CA GLU A 44 10.60 -2.23 1.08
C GLU A 44 12.02 -1.76 1.44
N GLY A 45 12.51 -0.74 0.72
CA GLY A 45 13.86 -0.21 0.87
C GLY A 45 15.00 -1.05 0.26
N LEU A 46 14.70 -2.17 -0.41
CA LEU A 46 15.70 -2.92 -1.16
C LEU A 46 15.78 -2.39 -2.61
N GLU A 47 16.99 -2.05 -3.05
CA GLU A 47 17.24 -1.73 -4.44
C GLU A 47 17.08 -3.00 -5.28
N LYS A 48 16.11 -3.00 -6.20
CA LYS A 48 15.90 -4.14 -7.10
C LYS A 48 17.13 -4.26 -8.00
N ARG A 49 17.85 -5.38 -7.93
CA ARG A 49 18.85 -5.72 -8.96
C ARG A 49 18.16 -5.73 -10.32
N GLN A 50 18.62 -4.84 -11.20
CA GLN A 50 18.21 -4.82 -12.58
C GLN A 50 19.29 -5.55 -13.37
N ASP A 51 19.21 -6.88 -13.41
CA ASP A 51 20.11 -7.68 -14.22
C ASP A 51 19.67 -7.54 -15.68
N ASN A 52 20.55 -7.00 -16.53
CA ASN A 52 20.28 -6.78 -17.94
C ASN A 52 20.53 -8.09 -18.70
N PHE A 53 19.44 -8.84 -18.92
CA PHE A 53 19.45 -10.17 -19.55
C PHE A 53 20.24 -10.24 -20.86
N VAL A 54 20.26 -9.15 -21.63
CA VAL A 54 20.98 -9.06 -22.91
C VAL A 54 22.50 -9.17 -22.72
N ASP A 55 23.05 -8.53 -21.70
CA ASP A 55 24.50 -8.50 -21.45
C ASP A 55 25.02 -9.87 -20.98
N GLU A 56 24.19 -10.61 -20.22
CA GLU A 56 24.49 -11.98 -19.78
C GLU A 56 24.51 -12.95 -20.96
N VAL A 57 23.53 -12.87 -21.87
CA VAL A 57 23.45 -13.75 -23.05
C VAL A 57 24.62 -13.51 -24.01
N MET A 58 24.99 -12.25 -24.26
CA MET A 58 26.10 -11.91 -25.15
C MET A 58 27.46 -12.40 -24.61
N SER A 59 27.62 -12.43 -23.29
CA SER A 59 28.84 -12.91 -22.63
C SER A 59 28.99 -14.44 -22.73
N GLN A 60 27.88 -15.19 -22.75
CA GLN A 60 27.91 -16.66 -22.86
C GLN A 60 28.12 -17.18 -24.29
N MET A 61 27.84 -16.36 -25.32
CA MET A 61 28.04 -16.74 -26.73
C MET A 61 29.48 -16.53 -27.26
N GLN A 62 30.34 -15.83 -26.49
CA GLN A 62 31.72 -15.51 -26.88
C GLN A 62 32.77 -16.45 -26.25
N GLY A 63 32.35 -17.48 -25.51
CA GLY A 63 33.20 -18.59 -25.04
C GLY A 63 33.00 -19.84 -25.89
#